data_AF-A0A0G4KD41-F1
#
_entry.id   AF-A0A0G4KD41-F1
#
_cell.length_a   1.000
_cell.length_b   1.000
_cell.length_c   1.000
_cell.angle_alpha   90.00
_cell.angle_beta   90.00
_cell.angle_gamma   90.00
#
_symmetry.space_group_name_H-M   'P 1'
#
loop_
_entity.id
_entity.type
_entity.pdbx_description
1 polymer ?
#
loop_
_entity_poly.entity_id
_entity_poly.type
_entity_poly.pdbx_seq_one_letter_code
_entity_poly.pdbx_strand_id
1 'polypeptide(L)'
;MLLEAGDVIPVDGVYIDGHNVSCDESSATGESDLIKKVPAAAVMAGIREGNTNIKKLDPFLISGARILDGVGTFLVTAVGQNSSHGRTMMSLRDDPGQTPLQLKLNILAGYIAKLGSAAGLILLGVLTIQFLARLSGNDDSPDEKGQTFLQILITSITIVVVAVPEGLPLAVTLSLAYATKRMTNENNLVRHLQSCETMGNATVICSDKTGTLTENVMTVVAGSLGSGSVRFNDRDEQDAEATTEPTTPAKEVEDDARTSNGTPSTLRLSIAKLSSSLSDEYRKLLKESVAVNTTAFETEEKGKHVFVGTKTETALLDWARKCFALGPIAEERSSFPTQQLLPFNSKRKCMGIVIRLPENKYRLFIKGAPEIVLGQSNKVIADPTSSLARANMEDQQREDIKRTISDYAKQSLRTLALAYRDFESWPPPNSRKEEGTDNVEFNDLFKHLNWIGVVGIQDPVRGNVPKAVAHCHSASVHLPRIPMPKFLKRKKNKSDEETQNGVGTAFQGIRDDLLFLKRIRGGRIYLVGDAIVHPVEAVRRTRSRSRTGGSNSEDERSSMSPMRSAMGSAVGMPGIIAASIGGLSPIERQPSTSSGMNDTTPLQEEKGRRDSDEKGTGPAQPQPVDKA
;
A
#
# COMPACT_ATOMS: atom_id res chain seq x y z
N MET A 1 2.51 -28.84 -5.47
CA MET A 1 2.42 -28.24 -4.12
C MET A 1 0.94 -28.07 -3.80
N LEU A 2 0.54 -28.33 -2.55
CA LEU A 2 -0.84 -28.18 -2.09
C LEU A 2 -1.01 -26.78 -1.51
N LEU A 3 -2.17 -26.19 -1.72
CA LEU A 3 -2.54 -24.84 -1.30
C LEU A 3 -3.76 -24.93 -0.40
N GLU A 4 -3.69 -24.24 0.72
CA GLU A 4 -4.81 -24.06 1.63
C GLU A 4 -5.10 -22.57 1.86
N ALA A 5 -6.31 -22.27 2.33
CA ALA A 5 -6.69 -20.92 2.68
C ALA A 5 -5.81 -20.39 3.82
N GLY A 6 -5.21 -19.22 3.62
CA GLY A 6 -4.25 -18.60 4.54
C GLY A 6 -2.79 -18.69 4.09
N ASP A 7 -2.46 -19.61 3.17
CA ASP A 7 -1.08 -19.81 2.72
C ASP A 7 -0.53 -18.61 1.94
N VAL A 8 0.74 -18.29 2.17
CA VAL A 8 1.52 -17.37 1.32
C VAL A 8 2.31 -18.20 0.33
N ILE A 9 2.09 -17.96 -0.96
CA ILE A 9 2.70 -18.73 -2.03
C ILE A 9 4.20 -18.37 -2.12
N PRO A 10 5.13 -19.31 -1.88
CA PRO A 10 6.57 -18.99 -1.91
C PRO A 10 7.19 -19.04 -3.31
N VAL A 11 6.48 -19.60 -4.29
CA VAL A 11 7.02 -19.95 -5.61
C VAL A 11 6.02 -19.63 -6.72
N ASP A 12 6.50 -19.34 -7.93
CA ASP A 12 5.59 -19.17 -9.06
C ASP A 12 5.11 -20.53 -9.56
N GLY A 13 3.89 -20.58 -10.09
CA GLY A 13 3.36 -21.80 -10.63
C GLY A 13 2.08 -21.67 -11.44
N VAL A 14 1.56 -22.83 -11.84
CA VAL A 14 0.34 -22.98 -12.63
C VAL A 14 -0.63 -23.87 -11.87
N TYR A 15 -1.84 -23.37 -11.67
CA TYR A 15 -2.91 -24.05 -10.97
C TYR A 15 -3.42 -25.25 -11.77
N ILE A 16 -3.37 -26.43 -11.17
CA ILE A 16 -3.75 -27.69 -11.84
C ILE A 16 -5.21 -28.02 -11.56
N ASP A 17 -5.56 -28.19 -10.28
CA ASP A 17 -6.87 -28.68 -9.87
C ASP A 17 -7.18 -28.28 -8.41
N GLY A 18 -8.46 -28.17 -8.07
CA GLY A 18 -8.92 -27.82 -6.73
C GLY A 18 -10.25 -27.07 -6.71
N HIS A 19 -10.67 -26.66 -5.51
CA HIS A 19 -11.98 -26.09 -5.25
C HIS A 19 -11.91 -24.59 -4.90
N ASN A 20 -12.53 -23.76 -5.74
CA ASN A 20 -12.77 -22.31 -5.55
C ASN A 20 -11.54 -21.49 -5.07
N VAL A 21 -10.35 -21.81 -5.57
CA VAL A 21 -9.11 -21.11 -5.20
C VAL A 21 -9.18 -19.64 -5.60
N SER A 22 -8.99 -18.77 -4.60
CA SER A 22 -8.95 -17.32 -4.76
C SER A 22 -7.76 -16.74 -4.02
N CYS A 23 -7.03 -15.83 -4.64
CA CYS A 23 -5.84 -15.23 -4.06
C CYS A 23 -5.89 -13.70 -4.02
N ASP A 24 -5.21 -13.16 -3.02
CA ASP A 24 -4.83 -11.75 -2.92
C ASP A 24 -3.44 -11.57 -3.53
N GLU A 25 -3.38 -10.82 -4.63
CA GLU A 25 -2.13 -10.48 -5.31
C GLU A 25 -1.67 -9.05 -5.00
N SER A 26 -2.19 -8.40 -3.97
CA SER A 26 -1.85 -7.01 -3.62
C SER A 26 -0.36 -6.79 -3.38
N SER A 27 0.34 -7.80 -2.85
CA SER A 27 1.79 -7.76 -2.64
C SER A 27 2.60 -7.65 -3.94
N ALA A 28 2.11 -8.25 -5.04
CA ALA A 28 2.77 -8.25 -6.33
C ALA A 28 2.21 -7.17 -7.27
N THR A 29 0.94 -6.78 -7.10
CA THR A 29 0.20 -5.96 -8.06
C THR A 29 -0.22 -4.59 -7.53
N GLY A 30 -0.17 -4.37 -6.21
CA GLY A 30 -0.70 -3.17 -5.54
C GLY A 30 -2.24 -3.06 -5.53
N GLU A 31 -2.95 -4.06 -6.08
CA GLU A 31 -4.40 -4.10 -6.14
C GLU A 31 -4.92 -5.14 -5.15
N SER A 32 -5.83 -4.75 -4.26
CA SER A 32 -6.42 -5.65 -3.26
C SER A 32 -7.68 -6.37 -3.71
N ASP A 33 -7.92 -6.45 -5.02
CA ASP A 33 -9.07 -7.17 -5.53
C ASP A 33 -8.75 -8.67 -5.54
N LEU A 34 -9.74 -9.47 -5.11
CA LEU A 34 -9.64 -10.92 -5.01
C LEU A 34 -9.67 -11.54 -6.41
N ILE A 35 -8.63 -12.28 -6.79
CA ILE A 35 -8.53 -12.92 -8.11
C ILE A 35 -8.86 -14.40 -7.97
N LYS A 36 -9.91 -14.84 -8.68
CA LYS A 36 -10.27 -16.26 -8.79
C LYS A 36 -9.36 -16.97 -9.77
N LYS A 37 -8.84 -18.12 -9.37
CA LYS A 37 -7.96 -18.95 -10.20
C LYS A 37 -8.74 -20.06 -10.87
N VAL A 38 -8.39 -20.32 -12.13
CA VAL A 38 -9.06 -21.31 -12.96
C VAL A 38 -8.05 -22.41 -13.31
N PRO A 39 -8.41 -23.70 -13.18
CA PRO A 39 -7.53 -24.81 -13.56
C PRO A 39 -6.96 -24.64 -14.96
N ALA A 40 -5.66 -24.89 -15.14
CA ALA A 40 -4.99 -24.70 -16.43
C ALA A 40 -5.62 -25.52 -17.56
N ALA A 41 -6.14 -26.71 -17.26
CA ALA A 41 -6.86 -27.53 -18.22
C ALA A 41 -8.10 -26.82 -18.78
N ALA A 42 -8.90 -26.17 -17.92
CA ALA A 42 -10.08 -25.42 -18.34
C ALA A 42 -9.73 -24.17 -19.14
N VAL A 43 -8.63 -23.50 -18.80
CA VAL A 43 -8.12 -22.35 -19.58
C VAL A 43 -7.67 -22.79 -20.97
N MET A 44 -6.94 -23.91 -21.07
CA MET A 44 -6.47 -24.46 -22.33
C MET A 44 -7.62 -24.94 -23.23
N ALA A 45 -8.66 -25.57 -22.66
CA ALA A 45 -9.88 -25.91 -23.39
C ALA A 45 -10.56 -24.66 -23.95
N GLY A 46 -10.73 -23.62 -23.12
CA GLY A 46 -11.34 -22.36 -23.55
C GLY A 46 -10.56 -21.62 -24.65
N ILE A 47 -9.23 -21.77 -24.71
CA ILE A 47 -8.39 -21.24 -25.79
C ILE A 47 -8.63 -22.01 -27.09
N ARG A 48 -8.68 -23.35 -27.03
CA ARG A 48 -8.90 -24.22 -28.21
C ARG A 48 -10.29 -24.00 -28.83
N GLU A 49 -11.28 -23.74 -28.00
CA GLU A 49 -12.66 -23.48 -28.41
C GLU A 49 -12.90 -22.05 -28.93
N GLY A 50 -11.87 -21.19 -28.96
CA GLY A 50 -11.98 -19.82 -29.48
C GLY A 50 -12.81 -18.88 -28.60
N ASN A 51 -12.89 -19.13 -27.30
CA ASN A 51 -13.73 -18.34 -26.39
C ASN A 51 -13.23 -16.88 -26.28
N THR A 52 -14.14 -15.91 -26.38
CA THR A 52 -13.82 -14.47 -26.38
C THR A 52 -13.40 -13.91 -25.00
N ASN A 53 -13.55 -14.69 -23.92
CA ASN A 53 -13.26 -14.27 -22.53
C ASN A 53 -11.92 -14.77 -21.96
N ILE A 54 -10.91 -15.03 -22.80
CA ILE A 54 -9.56 -15.48 -22.37
C ILE A 54 -8.94 -14.54 -21.31
N LYS A 55 -9.24 -13.24 -21.37
CA LYS A 55 -8.69 -12.23 -20.43
C LYS A 55 -9.14 -12.38 -18.97
N LYS A 56 -10.20 -13.16 -18.70
CA LYS A 56 -10.71 -13.39 -17.34
C LYS A 56 -10.29 -14.73 -16.75
N LEU A 57 -9.62 -15.56 -17.55
CA LEU A 57 -9.16 -16.88 -17.15
C LEU A 57 -7.70 -16.76 -16.70
N ASP A 58 -7.44 -17.01 -15.43
CA ASP A 58 -6.09 -16.91 -14.87
C ASP A 58 -5.68 -18.21 -14.18
N PRO A 59 -4.78 -18.99 -14.79
CA PRO A 59 -4.24 -20.20 -14.19
C PRO A 59 -2.93 -19.97 -13.43
N PHE A 60 -2.37 -18.75 -13.40
CA PHE A 60 -1.05 -18.52 -12.82
C PHE A 60 -1.15 -18.19 -11.33
N LEU A 61 -0.22 -18.72 -10.55
CA LEU A 61 -0.02 -18.40 -9.14
C LEU A 61 1.34 -17.72 -9.02
N ILE A 62 1.36 -16.54 -8.38
CA ILE A 62 2.55 -15.70 -8.28
C ILE A 62 3.11 -15.80 -6.86
N SER A 63 4.43 -15.93 -6.76
CA SER A 63 5.16 -15.84 -5.50
C SER A 63 4.85 -14.54 -4.76
N GLY A 64 4.65 -14.62 -3.45
CA GLY A 64 4.26 -13.52 -2.57
C GLY A 64 2.75 -13.27 -2.47
N ALA A 65 1.92 -13.86 -3.33
CA ALA A 65 0.46 -13.78 -3.20
C ALA A 65 -0.05 -14.67 -2.06
N ARG A 66 -1.20 -14.31 -1.47
CA ARG A 66 -1.82 -15.06 -0.37
C ARG A 66 -3.11 -15.74 -0.84
N ILE A 67 -3.31 -17.01 -0.51
CA ILE A 67 -4.58 -17.69 -0.74
C ILE A 67 -5.57 -17.24 0.34
N LEU A 68 -6.74 -16.77 -0.08
CA LEU A 68 -7.79 -16.32 0.83
C LEU A 68 -8.89 -17.37 0.98
N ASP A 69 -9.19 -18.10 -0.10
CA ASP A 69 -10.24 -19.11 -0.10
C ASP A 69 -9.87 -20.26 -1.05
N GLY A 70 -10.40 -21.43 -0.76
CA GLY A 70 -10.24 -22.65 -1.54
C GLY A 70 -9.02 -23.50 -1.14
N VAL A 71 -9.05 -24.73 -1.66
CA VAL A 71 -7.95 -25.69 -1.55
C VAL A 71 -7.62 -26.19 -2.94
N GLY A 72 -6.35 -26.46 -3.21
CA GLY A 72 -5.98 -26.98 -4.51
C GLY A 72 -4.53 -27.36 -4.65
N THR A 73 -4.20 -27.86 -5.83
CA THR A 73 -2.87 -28.30 -6.19
C THR A 73 -2.37 -27.48 -7.37
N PHE A 74 -1.08 -27.15 -7.33
CA PHE A 74 -0.44 -26.41 -8.40
C PHE A 74 0.96 -26.93 -8.71
N LEU A 75 1.36 -26.70 -9.96
CA LEU A 75 2.67 -27.03 -10.51
C LEU A 75 3.62 -25.85 -10.31
N VAL A 76 4.75 -26.10 -9.67
CA VAL A 76 5.79 -25.09 -9.49
C VAL A 76 6.53 -24.87 -10.81
N THR A 77 6.67 -23.61 -11.23
CA THR A 77 7.38 -23.23 -12.47
C THR A 77 8.69 -22.50 -12.20
N ALA A 78 8.74 -21.66 -11.16
CA ALA A 78 9.96 -20.93 -10.81
C ALA A 78 10.11 -20.72 -9.30
N VAL A 79 11.35 -20.84 -8.81
CA VAL A 79 11.71 -20.75 -7.39
C VAL A 79 12.86 -19.77 -7.17
N GLY A 80 13.01 -19.28 -5.94
CA GLY A 80 14.13 -18.41 -5.55
C GLY A 80 14.24 -17.15 -6.43
N GLN A 81 15.44 -16.82 -6.88
CA GLN A 81 15.72 -15.63 -7.70
C GLN A 81 15.02 -15.64 -9.07
N ASN A 82 14.61 -16.81 -9.55
CA ASN A 82 13.92 -16.97 -10.84
C ASN A 82 12.41 -16.76 -10.74
N SER A 83 11.84 -16.80 -9.52
CA SER A 83 10.44 -16.47 -9.28
C SER A 83 10.17 -14.98 -9.52
N SER A 84 8.92 -14.60 -9.81
CA SER A 84 8.55 -13.20 -10.06
C SER A 84 8.90 -12.31 -8.86
N HIS A 85 8.55 -12.74 -7.63
CA HIS A 85 8.92 -12.04 -6.40
C HIS A 85 10.43 -12.01 -6.19
N GLY A 86 11.13 -13.12 -6.43
CA GLY A 86 12.58 -13.19 -6.30
C GLY A 86 13.31 -12.28 -7.27
N ARG A 87 12.84 -12.17 -8.53
CA ARG A 87 13.39 -11.23 -9.52
C ARG A 87 13.18 -9.80 -9.08
N THR A 88 11.97 -9.44 -8.63
CA THR A 88 11.71 -8.11 -8.08
C THR A 88 12.61 -7.80 -6.90
N MET A 89 12.78 -8.74 -5.96
CA MET A 89 13.67 -8.57 -4.82
C MET A 89 15.15 -8.47 -5.21
N MET A 90 15.60 -9.16 -6.26
CA MET A 90 16.96 -9.03 -6.78
C MET A 90 17.16 -7.69 -7.50
N SER A 91 16.16 -7.19 -8.23
CA SER A 91 16.20 -5.85 -8.82
C SER A 91 16.19 -4.72 -7.78
N LEU A 92 15.71 -4.99 -6.56
CA LEU A 92 15.77 -4.03 -5.44
C LEU A 92 17.11 -4.06 -4.69
N ARG A 93 17.99 -5.03 -4.99
CA ARG A 93 19.35 -5.10 -4.41
C ARG A 93 20.30 -4.25 -5.25
N ASP A 94 20.29 -2.95 -5.03
CA ASP A 94 21.40 -2.10 -5.43
C ASP A 94 22.43 -2.07 -4.32
N ASP A 95 23.71 -2.25 -4.66
CA ASP A 95 24.80 -2.02 -3.72
C ASP A 95 24.81 -0.53 -3.35
N PRO A 96 24.66 -0.19 -2.07
CA PRO A 96 24.65 1.21 -1.65
C PRO A 96 26.07 1.75 -1.85
N GLY A 97 26.28 2.51 -2.94
CA GLY A 97 27.58 3.09 -3.34
C GLY A 97 28.11 4.14 -2.35
N GLN A 98 28.74 5.22 -2.81
CA GLN A 98 29.05 6.36 -1.92
C GLN A 98 27.88 7.34 -1.92
N THR A 99 27.68 8.06 -0.81
CA THR A 99 26.66 9.11 -0.77
C THR A 99 27.07 10.27 -1.71
N PRO A 100 26.13 11.03 -2.32
CA PRO A 100 26.49 12.16 -3.16
C PRO A 100 27.33 13.22 -2.44
N LEU A 101 27.09 13.44 -1.14
CA LEU A 101 27.89 14.32 -0.28
C LEU A 101 29.28 13.77 -0.07
N GLN A 102 29.41 12.46 0.24
CA GLN A 102 30.71 11.80 0.38
C GLN A 102 31.52 11.92 -0.91
N LEU A 103 30.89 11.77 -2.08
CA LEU A 103 31.57 11.92 -3.37
C LEU A 103 32.13 13.35 -3.55
N LYS A 104 31.32 14.38 -3.31
CA LYS A 104 31.74 15.79 -3.42
C LYS A 104 32.84 16.13 -2.41
N LEU A 105 32.72 15.62 -1.20
CA LEU A 105 33.69 15.81 -0.12
C LEU A 105 35.02 15.11 -0.41
N ASN A 106 34.98 13.93 -1.03
CA ASN A 106 36.19 13.22 -1.45
C ASN A 106 36.92 13.98 -2.58
N ILE A 107 36.17 14.57 -3.52
CA ILE A 107 36.73 15.46 -4.54
C ILE A 107 37.41 16.67 -3.90
N LEU A 108 36.74 17.31 -2.93
CA LEU A 108 37.29 18.45 -2.20
C LEU A 108 38.55 18.08 -1.41
N ALA A 109 38.52 16.96 -0.68
CA ALA A 109 39.67 16.44 0.04
C ALA A 109 40.85 16.16 -0.91
N GLY A 110 40.58 15.65 -2.11
CA GLY A 110 41.58 15.47 -3.16
C GLY A 110 42.22 16.77 -3.63
N TYR A 111 41.45 17.87 -3.75
CA TYR A 111 42.01 19.18 -4.07
C TYR A 111 42.89 19.73 -2.95
N ILE A 112 42.46 19.61 -1.70
CA ILE A 112 43.23 20.05 -0.52
C ILE A 112 44.54 19.27 -0.43
N ALA A 113 44.49 17.95 -0.59
CA ALA A 113 45.67 17.09 -0.57
C ALA A 113 46.67 17.44 -1.69
N LYS A 114 46.19 17.72 -2.91
CA LYS A 114 47.04 18.14 -4.04
C LYS A 114 47.72 19.48 -3.77
N LEU A 115 46.97 20.48 -3.28
CA LEU A 115 47.52 21.79 -2.96
C LEU A 115 48.51 21.73 -1.80
N GLY A 116 48.19 20.98 -0.74
CA GLY A 116 49.07 20.76 0.39
C GLY A 116 50.37 20.03 0.02
N SER A 117 50.25 18.99 -0.81
CA SER A 117 51.42 18.25 -1.34
C SER A 117 52.30 19.14 -2.21
N ALA A 118 51.70 19.98 -3.07
CA ALA A 118 52.45 20.93 -3.89
C ALA A 118 53.19 21.96 -3.03
N ALA A 119 52.53 22.55 -2.02
CA ALA A 119 53.16 23.49 -1.11
C ALA A 119 54.29 22.86 -0.28
N GLY A 120 54.08 21.63 0.21
CA GLY A 120 55.11 20.87 0.95
C GLY A 120 56.34 20.55 0.10
N LEU A 121 56.14 20.16 -1.17
CA LEU A 121 57.23 19.93 -2.12
C LEU A 121 57.98 21.22 -2.48
N ILE A 122 57.26 22.33 -2.69
CA ILE A 122 57.88 23.63 -2.95
C ILE A 122 58.72 24.05 -1.75
N LEU A 123 58.20 23.94 -0.52
CA LEU A 123 58.96 24.29 0.68
C LEU A 123 60.19 23.39 0.85
N LEU A 124 60.05 22.08 0.64
CA LEU A 124 61.17 21.14 0.68
C LEU A 124 62.26 21.57 -0.33
N GLY A 125 61.87 21.90 -1.56
CA GLY A 125 62.78 22.37 -2.60
C GLY A 125 63.50 23.65 -2.19
N VAL A 126 62.77 24.66 -1.72
CA VAL A 126 63.34 25.96 -1.30
C VAL A 126 64.32 25.79 -0.14
N LEU A 127 63.94 25.05 0.91
CA LEU A 127 64.78 24.83 2.08
C LEU A 127 66.01 23.96 1.75
N THR A 128 65.86 22.97 0.86
CA THR A 128 66.98 22.14 0.41
C THR A 128 67.96 22.96 -0.44
N ILE A 129 67.47 23.80 -1.35
CA ILE A 129 68.32 24.71 -2.14
C ILE A 129 69.03 25.71 -1.21
N GLN A 130 68.34 26.27 -0.21
CA GLN A 130 68.94 27.16 0.77
C GLN A 130 70.02 26.46 1.62
N PHE A 131 69.77 25.21 2.02
CA PHE A 131 70.74 24.37 2.74
C PHE A 131 71.98 24.10 1.88
N LEU A 132 71.81 23.73 0.61
CA LEU A 132 72.91 23.51 -0.33
C LEU A 132 73.71 24.78 -0.62
N ALA A 133 73.04 25.94 -0.74
CA ALA A 133 73.70 27.22 -0.98
C ALA A 133 74.52 27.69 0.23
N ARG A 134 74.04 27.42 1.45
CA ARG A 134 74.77 27.75 2.70
C ARG A 134 75.90 26.76 3.00
N LEU A 135 75.92 25.58 2.38
CA LEU A 135 76.91 24.53 2.63
C LEU A 135 78.35 24.99 2.36
N SER A 136 78.56 25.89 1.41
CA SER A 136 79.90 26.40 1.04
C SER A 136 80.52 27.32 2.09
N GLY A 137 79.75 27.82 3.06
CA GLY A 137 80.22 28.79 4.06
C GLY A 137 79.96 28.36 5.50
N ASN A 138 79.71 27.07 5.74
CA ASN A 138 79.29 26.55 7.04
C ASN A 138 80.32 25.56 7.60
N ASP A 139 81.01 25.95 8.68
CA ASP A 139 82.06 25.17 9.36
C ASP A 139 81.51 24.16 10.39
N ASP A 140 80.19 24.00 10.46
CA ASP A 140 79.51 23.07 11.36
C ASP A 140 79.92 21.61 11.14
N SER A 141 79.81 20.81 12.20
CA SER A 141 80.15 19.38 12.18
C SER A 141 79.26 18.58 11.20
N PRO A 142 79.73 17.44 10.67
CA PRO A 142 78.92 16.58 9.79
C PRO A 142 77.59 16.14 10.43
N ASP A 143 77.59 15.95 11.74
CA ASP A 143 76.41 15.54 12.52
C ASP A 143 75.34 16.64 12.55
N GLU A 144 75.72 17.90 12.75
CA GLU A 144 74.80 19.05 12.76
C GLU A 144 74.20 19.33 11.37
N LYS A 145 75.00 19.12 10.31
CA LYS A 145 74.52 19.20 8.92
C LYS A 145 73.46 18.13 8.63
N GLY A 146 73.69 16.91 9.11
CA GLY A 146 72.72 15.82 9.04
C GLY A 146 71.43 16.12 9.79
N GLN A 147 71.52 16.65 11.02
CA GLN A 147 70.35 17.05 11.81
C GLN A 147 69.53 18.15 11.12
N THR A 148 70.19 19.16 10.56
CA THR A 148 69.50 20.27 9.86
C THR A 148 68.73 19.76 8.64
N PHE A 149 69.31 18.85 7.86
CA PHE A 149 68.63 18.23 6.72
C PHE A 149 67.43 17.37 7.15
N LEU A 150 67.58 16.56 8.20
CA LEU A 150 66.47 15.78 8.77
C LEU A 150 65.34 16.71 9.26
N GLN A 151 65.67 17.85 9.83
CA GLN A 151 64.67 18.81 10.31
C GLN A 151 63.91 19.48 9.16
N ILE A 152 64.57 19.78 8.03
CA ILE A 152 63.91 20.24 6.81
C ILE A 152 62.92 19.17 6.31
N LEU A 153 63.36 17.90 6.27
CA LEU A 153 62.52 16.79 5.82
C LEU A 153 61.30 16.58 6.74
N ILE A 154 61.49 16.58 8.06
CA ILE A 154 60.42 16.46 9.06
C ILE A 154 59.42 17.62 8.91
N THR A 155 59.90 18.84 8.72
CA THR A 155 59.04 20.03 8.55
C THR A 155 58.19 19.91 7.29
N SER A 156 58.77 19.50 6.16
CA SER A 156 58.03 19.30 4.90
C SER A 156 56.98 18.20 5.00
N ILE A 157 57.32 17.06 5.64
CA ILE A 157 56.36 15.96 5.86
C ILE A 157 55.20 16.41 6.77
N THR A 158 55.51 17.19 7.82
CA THR A 158 54.49 17.69 8.76
C THR A 158 53.44 18.55 8.04
N ILE A 159 53.85 19.39 7.09
CA ILE A 159 52.91 20.20 6.29
C ILE A 159 52.00 19.33 5.43
N VAL A 160 52.55 18.27 4.82
CA VAL A 160 51.75 17.34 4.01
C VAL A 160 50.72 16.62 4.87
N VAL A 161 51.10 16.13 6.05
CA VAL A 161 50.18 15.45 6.99
C VAL A 161 49.08 16.40 7.47
N VAL A 162 49.43 17.64 7.86
CA VAL A 162 48.45 18.66 8.29
C VAL A 162 47.48 19.02 7.17
N ALA A 163 47.92 18.95 5.91
CA ALA A 163 47.08 19.26 4.77
C ALA A 163 46.12 18.14 4.36
N VAL A 164 46.27 16.90 4.84
CA VAL A 164 45.33 15.81 4.54
C VAL A 164 44.23 15.80 5.61
N PRO A 165 42.98 16.17 5.28
CA PRO A 165 41.91 16.26 6.27
C PRO A 165 41.31 14.88 6.56
N GLU A 166 42.01 14.06 7.34
CA GLU A 166 41.59 12.70 7.70
C GLU A 166 40.28 12.65 8.50
N GLY A 167 39.95 13.72 9.23
CA GLY A 167 38.73 13.82 10.03
C GLY A 167 37.44 14.08 9.24
N LEU A 168 37.56 14.45 7.96
CA LEU A 168 36.41 14.90 7.17
C LEU A 168 35.40 13.78 6.84
N PRO A 169 35.83 12.57 6.40
CA PRO A 169 34.91 11.43 6.25
C PRO A 169 34.29 10.95 7.57
N LEU A 170 35.03 11.06 8.68
CA LEU A 170 34.57 10.65 10.00
C LEU A 170 33.45 11.57 10.50
N ALA A 171 33.62 12.90 10.36
CA ALA A 171 32.63 13.89 10.78
C ALA A 171 31.28 13.70 10.06
N VAL A 172 31.31 13.38 8.76
CA VAL A 172 30.09 13.13 7.96
C VAL A 172 29.36 11.89 8.46
N THR A 173 30.09 10.80 8.69
CA THR A 173 29.52 9.53 9.13
C THR A 173 28.87 9.67 10.51
N LEU A 174 29.52 10.39 11.44
CA LEU A 174 28.96 10.68 12.76
C LEU A 174 27.70 11.56 12.70
N SER A 175 27.74 12.60 11.87
CA SER A 175 26.58 13.50 11.69
C SER A 175 25.38 12.75 11.13
N LEU A 176 25.61 11.88 10.15
CA LEU A 176 24.58 11.05 9.52
C LEU A 176 24.02 10.00 10.49
N ALA A 177 24.89 9.35 11.28
CA ALA A 177 24.48 8.40 12.31
C ALA A 177 23.59 9.07 13.39
N TYR A 178 23.94 10.28 13.82
CA TYR A 178 23.11 11.07 14.74
C TYR A 178 21.75 11.40 14.13
N ALA A 179 21.71 11.85 12.87
CA ALA A 179 20.46 12.13 12.16
C ALA A 179 19.57 10.87 12.04
N THR A 180 20.15 9.72 11.70
CA THR A 180 19.43 8.44 11.62
C THR A 180 18.88 8.00 12.98
N LYS A 181 19.61 8.21 14.07
CA LYS A 181 19.12 7.92 15.42
C LYS A 181 17.90 8.79 15.77
N ARG A 182 17.96 10.09 15.44
CA ARG A 182 16.82 10.99 15.62
C ARG A 182 15.61 10.59 14.78
N MET A 183 15.80 10.28 13.49
CA MET A 183 14.72 9.81 12.60
C MET A 183 14.06 8.53 13.13
N THR A 184 14.85 7.61 13.68
CA THR A 184 14.33 6.35 14.25
C THR A 184 13.44 6.63 15.47
N ASN A 185 13.80 7.60 16.31
CA ASN A 185 12.96 8.04 17.43
C ASN A 185 11.63 8.66 16.98
N GLU A 186 11.58 9.19 15.75
CA GLU A 186 10.37 9.75 15.11
C GLU A 186 9.60 8.68 14.29
N ASN A 187 9.83 7.38 14.56
CA ASN A 187 9.26 6.23 13.84
C ASN A 187 9.63 6.16 12.33
N ASN A 188 10.71 6.82 11.92
CA ASN A 188 11.25 6.73 10.56
C ASN A 188 12.54 5.90 10.55
N LEU A 189 12.42 4.61 10.25
CA LEU A 189 13.55 3.68 10.22
C LEU A 189 14.34 3.81 8.91
N VAL A 190 15.57 4.31 9.01
CA VAL A 190 16.51 4.38 7.89
C VAL A 190 17.35 3.11 7.85
N ARG A 191 17.22 2.32 6.78
CA ARG A 191 18.02 1.08 6.58
C ARG A 191 19.39 1.34 5.95
N HIS A 192 19.48 2.38 5.12
CA HIS A 192 20.71 2.80 4.44
C HIS A 192 20.95 4.28 4.72
N LEU A 193 22.10 4.62 5.31
CA LEU A 193 22.43 6.00 5.68
C LEU A 193 22.36 6.96 4.49
N GLN A 194 22.67 6.47 3.28
CA GLN A 194 22.56 7.22 2.02
C GLN A 194 21.15 7.74 1.74
N SER A 195 20.12 7.01 2.15
CA SER A 195 18.73 7.38 1.87
C SER A 195 18.35 8.70 2.54
N CYS A 196 18.94 9.03 3.69
CA CYS A 196 18.73 10.33 4.35
C CYS A 196 19.14 11.50 3.45
N GLU A 197 20.27 11.37 2.75
CA GLU A 197 20.78 12.43 1.88
C GLU A 197 20.03 12.48 0.55
N THR A 198 19.74 11.33 -0.05
CA THR A 198 18.97 11.25 -1.29
C THR A 198 17.57 11.86 -1.11
N MET A 199 16.91 11.62 0.03
CA MET A 199 15.61 12.20 0.34
C MET A 199 15.67 13.73 0.46
N GLY A 200 16.76 14.28 1.02
CA GLY A 200 16.96 15.73 1.10
C GLY A 200 17.11 16.42 -0.25
N ASN A 201 17.54 15.69 -1.28
CA ASN A 201 17.69 16.18 -2.65
C ASN A 201 16.53 15.75 -3.57
N ALA A 202 15.48 15.12 -3.04
CA ALA A 202 14.39 14.59 -3.84
C ALA A 202 13.56 15.72 -4.46
N THR A 203 13.48 15.75 -5.79
CA THR A 203 12.65 16.70 -6.55
C THR A 203 11.31 16.12 -6.95
N VAL A 204 11.20 14.79 -6.96
CA VAL A 204 10.01 14.05 -7.41
C VAL A 204 9.73 12.89 -6.45
N ILE A 205 8.52 12.83 -5.91
CA ILE A 205 8.07 11.70 -5.06
C ILE A 205 7.04 10.86 -5.83
N CYS A 206 7.43 9.64 -6.12
CA CYS A 206 6.58 8.61 -6.71
C CYS A 206 5.95 7.79 -5.59
N SER A 207 4.66 8.00 -5.31
CA SER A 207 3.95 7.31 -4.22
C SER A 207 2.87 6.37 -4.77
N ASP A 208 2.78 5.16 -4.20
CA ASP A 208 1.67 4.25 -4.47
C ASP A 208 0.39 4.76 -3.79
N LYS A 209 -0.78 4.39 -4.32
CA LYS A 209 -2.06 4.78 -3.73
C LYS A 209 -2.44 3.87 -2.56
N THR A 210 -2.50 2.57 -2.81
CA THR A 210 -3.11 1.60 -1.90
C THR A 210 -2.19 1.36 -0.71
N GLY A 211 -2.67 1.56 0.52
CA GLY A 211 -1.88 1.35 1.74
C GLY A 211 -0.81 2.39 2.05
N THR A 212 -0.39 3.19 1.06
CA THR A 212 0.54 4.32 1.27
C THR A 212 -0.22 5.63 1.48
N LEU A 213 -0.93 6.13 0.46
CA LEU A 213 -1.77 7.34 0.60
C LEU A 213 -3.09 7.05 1.32
N THR A 214 -3.57 5.82 1.20
CA THR A 214 -4.84 5.35 1.75
C THR A 214 -4.62 4.42 2.93
N GLU A 215 -5.66 4.23 3.75
CA GLU A 215 -5.60 3.37 4.93
C GLU A 215 -5.66 1.88 4.60
N ASN A 216 -6.01 1.53 3.35
CA ASN A 216 -6.25 0.16 2.89
C ASN A 216 -7.42 -0.52 3.63
N VAL A 217 -8.34 0.30 4.16
CA VAL A 217 -9.54 -0.13 4.90
C VAL A 217 -10.74 0.46 4.16
N MET A 218 -11.46 -0.38 3.43
CA MET A 218 -12.67 0.09 2.72
C MET A 218 -13.73 0.51 3.75
N THR A 219 -14.33 1.67 3.56
CA THR A 219 -15.35 2.24 4.45
C THR A 219 -16.54 2.77 3.66
N VAL A 220 -17.74 2.69 4.25
CA VAL A 220 -18.94 3.34 3.69
C VAL A 220 -18.87 4.83 4.03
N VAL A 221 -18.73 5.68 3.02
CA VAL A 221 -18.58 7.14 3.19
C VAL A 221 -19.83 7.92 2.80
N ALA A 222 -20.69 7.36 1.96
CA ALA A 222 -21.92 8.01 1.54
C ALA A 222 -23.02 6.98 1.31
N GLY A 223 -24.27 7.42 1.33
CA GLY A 223 -25.39 6.57 0.95
C GLY A 223 -26.68 7.35 0.74
N SER A 224 -27.57 6.73 -0.01
CA SER A 224 -28.90 7.21 -0.34
C SER A 224 -29.90 6.10 -0.02
N LEU A 225 -30.77 6.37 0.94
CA LEU A 225 -31.73 5.42 1.51
C LEU A 225 -33.13 5.67 0.96
N GLY A 226 -33.91 4.61 0.80
CA GLY A 226 -35.27 4.64 0.26
C GLY A 226 -35.34 5.18 -1.17
N SER A 227 -36.31 6.05 -1.43
CA SER A 227 -36.50 6.79 -2.69
C SER A 227 -35.41 7.83 -2.97
N GLY A 228 -34.42 7.95 -2.09
CA GLY A 228 -33.42 9.02 -2.10
C GLY A 228 -33.79 10.22 -1.24
N SER A 229 -34.84 10.08 -0.42
CA SER A 229 -35.28 11.06 0.57
C SER A 229 -34.27 11.29 1.69
N VAL A 230 -33.48 10.27 2.06
CA VAL A 230 -32.41 10.41 3.05
C VAL A 230 -31.06 10.14 2.39
N ARG A 231 -30.15 11.11 2.49
CA ARG A 231 -28.76 10.98 2.04
C ARG A 231 -27.81 11.27 3.18
N PHE A 232 -26.71 10.53 3.24
CA PHE A 232 -25.63 10.82 4.17
C PHE A 232 -24.28 10.85 3.45
N ASN A 233 -23.37 11.66 3.97
CA ASN A 233 -22.03 11.83 3.45
C ASN A 233 -21.06 12.20 4.58
N ASP A 234 -19.97 11.46 4.70
CA ASP A 234 -18.95 11.64 5.74
C ASP A 234 -18.09 12.90 5.52
N ARG A 235 -18.08 13.44 4.29
CA ARG A 235 -17.26 14.61 3.94
C ARG A 235 -17.74 15.90 4.58
N ASP A 236 -19.04 16.00 4.90
CA ASP A 236 -19.62 17.23 5.46
C ASP A 236 -19.15 17.47 6.92
N GLU A 237 -18.65 16.43 7.62
CA GLU A 237 -18.04 16.56 8.96
C GLU A 237 -16.59 17.10 8.91
N GLN A 238 -15.80 16.74 7.89
CA GLN A 238 -14.40 17.18 7.77
C GLN A 238 -14.27 18.67 7.39
N ASP A 239 -15.22 19.22 6.64
CA ASP A 239 -15.25 20.64 6.30
C ASP A 239 -15.69 21.51 7.51
N ALA A 240 -16.48 20.94 8.44
CA ALA A 240 -16.91 21.61 9.67
C ALA A 240 -15.80 21.66 10.75
N GLU A 241 -14.94 20.63 10.84
CA GLU A 241 -13.79 20.62 11.75
C GLU A 241 -12.61 21.47 11.25
N ALA A 242 -12.56 21.83 9.97
CA ALA A 242 -11.52 22.69 9.40
C ALA A 242 -11.75 24.20 9.64
N THR A 243 -12.88 24.59 10.23
CA THR A 243 -13.26 25.99 10.51
C THR A 243 -13.55 26.24 11.99
N THR A 244 -12.55 26.04 12.85
CA THR A 244 -12.56 26.63 14.21
C THR A 244 -11.75 27.91 14.24
N GLU A 245 -12.41 29.04 13.98
CA GLU A 245 -12.12 30.31 14.65
C GLU A 245 -13.31 30.67 15.56
N PRO A 246 -13.08 31.27 16.74
CA PRO A 246 -14.12 31.49 17.73
C PRO A 246 -14.89 32.78 17.45
N THR A 247 -16.13 32.66 16.97
CA THR A 247 -17.11 33.75 17.05
C THR A 247 -18.48 33.21 17.45
N THR A 248 -18.84 33.52 18.70
CA THR A 248 -20.17 33.77 19.33
C THR A 248 -21.46 33.11 18.78
N PRO A 249 -22.39 32.67 19.65
CA PRO A 249 -23.25 31.52 19.44
C PRO A 249 -24.55 31.84 18.69
N ALA A 250 -25.16 30.76 18.19
CA ALA A 250 -26.52 30.66 17.68
C ALA A 250 -26.83 31.45 16.39
N LYS A 251 -26.74 30.73 15.26
CA LYS A 251 -27.81 30.78 14.27
C LYS A 251 -28.36 29.38 14.11
N GLU A 252 -29.64 29.30 14.42
CA GLU A 252 -30.49 28.13 14.31
C GLU A 252 -30.48 27.59 12.89
N VAL A 253 -30.72 26.28 12.80
CA VAL A 253 -30.93 25.50 11.60
C VAL A 253 -31.95 26.23 10.70
N GLU A 254 -31.48 26.81 9.59
CA GLU A 254 -32.38 27.30 8.54
C GLU A 254 -32.92 26.08 7.78
N ASP A 255 -34.23 25.86 7.95
CA ASP A 255 -35.07 25.15 6.99
C ASP A 255 -34.89 25.81 5.61
N ASP A 256 -34.13 25.17 4.73
CA ASP A 256 -33.95 25.57 3.33
C ASP A 256 -35.22 25.24 2.51
N ALA A 257 -36.34 25.82 2.92
CA ALA A 257 -37.58 25.87 2.16
C ALA A 257 -37.50 27.05 1.17
N ARG A 258 -36.80 26.85 0.04
CA ARG A 258 -37.12 27.47 -1.28
C ARG A 258 -36.02 27.13 -2.31
N THR A 259 -36.26 26.08 -3.09
CA THR A 259 -35.87 26.10 -4.51
C THR A 259 -37.09 25.73 -5.35
N SER A 260 -37.46 26.66 -6.23
CA SER A 260 -38.47 26.51 -7.26
C SER A 260 -38.08 25.39 -8.21
N ASN A 261 -38.65 24.20 -8.01
CA ASN A 261 -39.08 23.22 -9.01
C ASN A 261 -39.34 21.87 -8.31
N GLY A 262 -40.59 21.66 -7.90
CA GLY A 262 -41.25 20.42 -7.46
C GLY A 262 -40.45 19.11 -7.31
N THR A 263 -39.38 19.09 -6.52
CA THR A 263 -38.62 17.88 -6.20
C THR A 263 -38.75 17.61 -4.69
N PRO A 264 -39.02 16.37 -4.23
CA PRO A 264 -39.20 16.09 -2.82
C PRO A 264 -37.95 16.46 -2.00
N SER A 265 -38.16 17.11 -0.85
CA SER A 265 -37.13 17.58 0.08
C SER A 265 -36.19 16.44 0.47
N THR A 266 -34.93 16.51 0.02
CA THR A 266 -33.90 15.51 0.33
C THR A 266 -33.24 15.86 1.65
N LEU A 267 -33.45 15.04 2.68
CA LEU A 267 -32.87 15.20 4.00
C LEU A 267 -31.41 14.73 3.99
N ARG A 268 -30.47 15.65 4.24
CA ARG A 268 -29.03 15.35 4.35
C ARG A 268 -28.64 15.16 5.80
N LEU A 269 -28.03 14.02 6.11
CA LEU A 269 -27.61 13.64 7.47
C LEU A 269 -26.12 13.35 7.55
N SER A 270 -25.54 13.62 8.71
CA SER A 270 -24.26 13.05 9.09
C SER A 270 -24.39 11.57 9.42
N ILE A 271 -23.29 10.81 9.31
CA ILE A 271 -23.27 9.39 9.67
C ILE A 271 -23.63 9.21 11.15
N ALA A 272 -23.14 10.09 12.02
CA ALA A 272 -23.43 10.06 13.45
C ALA A 272 -24.93 10.24 13.80
N LYS A 273 -25.69 11.01 13.00
CA LYS A 273 -27.12 11.25 13.21
C LYS A 273 -28.02 10.27 12.44
N LEU A 274 -27.43 9.33 11.70
CA LEU A 274 -28.18 8.41 10.85
C LEU A 274 -29.04 7.44 11.66
N SER A 275 -28.58 6.96 12.82
CA SER A 275 -29.32 5.96 13.60
C SER A 275 -30.57 6.51 14.27
N SER A 276 -30.51 7.78 14.72
CA SER A 276 -31.58 8.46 15.44
C SER A 276 -32.70 8.95 14.52
N SER A 277 -32.38 9.23 13.25
CA SER A 277 -33.33 9.78 12.27
C SER A 277 -34.11 8.71 11.49
N LEU A 278 -33.66 7.45 11.55
CA LEU A 278 -34.31 6.34 10.85
C LEU A 278 -35.31 5.64 11.77
N SER A 279 -36.42 5.17 11.19
CA SER A 279 -37.38 4.34 11.92
C SER A 279 -36.73 3.04 12.41
N ASP A 280 -37.17 2.54 13.56
CA ASP A 280 -36.64 1.31 14.17
C ASP A 280 -36.77 0.11 13.23
N GLU A 281 -37.87 0.04 12.48
CA GLU A 281 -38.12 -1.02 11.50
C GLU A 281 -37.13 -0.98 10.33
N TYR A 282 -36.86 0.20 9.78
CA TYR A 282 -35.92 0.37 8.68
C TYR A 282 -34.48 0.12 9.12
N ARG A 283 -34.12 0.58 10.33
CA ARG A 283 -32.83 0.28 10.96
C ARG A 283 -32.62 -1.22 11.12
N LYS A 284 -33.64 -1.95 11.60
CA LYS A 284 -33.61 -3.40 11.73
C LYS A 284 -33.44 -4.08 10.37
N LEU A 285 -34.20 -3.65 9.34
CA LEU A 285 -34.09 -4.18 7.98
C LEU A 285 -32.69 -3.99 7.38
N LEU A 286 -32.09 -2.80 7.54
CA LEU A 286 -30.73 -2.54 7.08
C LEU A 286 -29.70 -3.40 7.80
N LYS A 287 -29.83 -3.50 9.14
CA LYS A 287 -28.96 -4.32 9.98
C LYS A 287 -29.00 -5.79 9.54
N GLU A 288 -30.20 -6.36 9.38
CA GLU A 288 -30.42 -7.73 8.90
C GLU A 288 -29.87 -7.92 7.48
N SER A 289 -30.17 -6.99 6.57
CA SER A 289 -29.72 -7.06 5.17
C SER A 289 -28.20 -7.11 5.05
N VAL A 290 -27.48 -6.44 5.95
CA VAL A 290 -26.01 -6.42 5.96
C VAL A 290 -25.43 -7.63 6.70
N ALA A 291 -25.94 -7.96 7.90
CA ALA A 291 -25.37 -9.00 8.76
C ALA A 291 -25.58 -10.43 8.21
N VAL A 292 -26.74 -10.66 7.58
CA VAL A 292 -27.14 -11.97 7.06
C VAL A 292 -26.60 -12.21 5.65
N ASN A 293 -26.63 -11.21 4.77
CA ASN A 293 -26.13 -11.32 3.40
C ASN A 293 -24.63 -11.07 3.32
N THR A 294 -23.82 -11.87 4.01
CA THR A 294 -22.35 -11.80 3.96
C THR A 294 -21.73 -13.14 4.29
N THR A 295 -20.60 -13.46 3.64
CA THR A 295 -19.78 -14.64 3.95
C THR A 295 -18.66 -14.33 4.93
N ALA A 296 -18.49 -13.07 5.31
CA ALA A 296 -17.47 -12.66 6.28
C ALA A 296 -17.77 -13.23 7.67
N PHE A 297 -16.74 -13.47 8.46
CA PHE A 297 -16.84 -13.88 9.85
C PHE A 297 -16.03 -12.95 10.74
N GLU A 298 -16.28 -13.04 12.04
CA GLU A 298 -15.64 -12.21 13.05
C GLU A 298 -14.55 -13.02 13.74
N THR A 299 -13.36 -12.44 13.86
CA THR A 299 -12.23 -13.01 14.59
C THR A 299 -11.71 -12.00 15.60
N GLU A 300 -11.09 -12.47 16.67
CA GLU A 300 -10.42 -11.61 17.63
C GLU A 300 -8.93 -11.51 17.27
N GLU A 301 -8.45 -10.30 16.97
CA GLU A 301 -7.03 -10.02 16.81
C GLU A 301 -6.62 -8.94 17.81
N LYS A 302 -5.67 -9.24 18.70
CA LYS A 302 -5.11 -8.29 19.68
C LYS A 302 -6.18 -7.59 20.54
N GLY A 303 -7.21 -8.33 20.98
CA GLY A 303 -8.31 -7.81 21.79
C GLY A 303 -9.30 -6.92 21.05
N LYS A 304 -9.23 -6.86 19.71
CA LYS A 304 -10.22 -6.18 18.86
C LYS A 304 -10.93 -7.19 17.98
N HIS A 305 -12.25 -7.06 17.88
CA HIS A 305 -13.04 -7.84 16.94
C HIS A 305 -12.86 -7.30 15.52
N VAL A 306 -12.23 -8.09 14.65
CA VAL A 306 -11.96 -7.76 13.25
C VAL A 306 -12.78 -8.67 12.35
N PHE A 307 -13.31 -8.11 11.26
CA PHE A 307 -14.00 -8.89 10.25
C PHE A 307 -13.03 -9.44 9.21
N VAL A 308 -13.15 -10.74 8.93
CA VAL A 308 -12.41 -11.44 7.89
C VAL A 308 -13.39 -11.78 6.77
N GLY A 309 -13.13 -11.25 5.58
CA GLY A 309 -13.98 -11.43 4.40
C GLY A 309 -13.58 -10.49 3.27
N THR A 310 -14.45 -10.32 2.27
CA THR A 310 -14.16 -9.37 1.20
C THR A 310 -14.20 -7.93 1.74
N LYS A 311 -13.31 -7.05 1.28
CA LYS A 311 -13.22 -5.66 1.80
C LYS A 311 -14.53 -4.88 1.69
N THR A 312 -15.33 -5.18 0.67
CA THR A 312 -16.67 -4.57 0.50
C THR A 312 -17.64 -5.06 1.59
N GLU A 313 -17.56 -6.33 1.99
CA GLU A 313 -18.39 -6.91 3.05
C GLU A 313 -17.98 -6.43 4.43
N THR A 314 -16.69 -6.41 4.72
CA THR A 314 -16.17 -5.92 5.99
C THR A 314 -16.52 -4.44 6.17
N ALA A 315 -16.43 -3.63 5.10
CA ALA A 315 -16.85 -2.22 5.11
C ALA A 315 -18.32 -2.03 5.49
N LEU A 316 -19.22 -2.89 4.96
CA LEU A 316 -20.64 -2.83 5.29
C LEU A 316 -20.90 -3.26 6.74
N LEU A 317 -20.22 -4.32 7.20
CA LEU A 317 -20.35 -4.80 8.58
C LEU A 317 -19.83 -3.77 9.59
N ASP A 318 -18.71 -3.12 9.30
CA ASP A 318 -18.18 -2.02 10.10
C ASP A 318 -19.16 -0.83 10.11
N TRP A 319 -19.76 -0.51 8.97
CA TRP A 319 -20.80 0.52 8.90
C TRP A 319 -22.03 0.15 9.73
N ALA A 320 -22.50 -1.10 9.66
CA ALA A 320 -23.64 -1.57 10.45
C ALA A 320 -23.34 -1.60 11.95
N ARG A 321 -22.11 -1.95 12.35
CA ARG A 321 -21.64 -1.88 13.74
C ARG A 321 -21.61 -0.46 14.27
N LYS A 322 -21.04 0.47 13.51
CA LYS A 322 -20.94 1.89 13.90
C LYS A 322 -22.29 2.59 13.95
N CYS A 323 -23.13 2.38 12.94
CA CYS A 323 -24.39 3.13 12.79
C CYS A 323 -25.57 2.47 13.48
N PHE A 324 -25.61 1.14 13.58
CA PHE A 324 -26.81 0.40 14.02
C PHE A 324 -26.55 -0.52 15.23
N ALA A 325 -25.40 -0.36 15.90
CA ALA A 325 -25.01 -1.14 17.06
C ALA A 325 -25.12 -2.66 16.82
N LEU A 326 -24.62 -3.12 15.66
CA LEU A 326 -24.58 -4.54 15.32
C LEU A 326 -23.75 -5.31 16.37
N GLY A 327 -24.39 -6.30 17.00
CA GLY A 327 -23.74 -7.23 17.93
C GLY A 327 -22.83 -8.25 17.24
N PRO A 328 -22.43 -9.33 17.94
CA PRO A 328 -21.67 -10.41 17.35
C PRO A 328 -22.40 -11.02 16.15
N ILE A 329 -21.70 -11.15 15.01
CA ILE A 329 -22.34 -11.59 13.76
C ILE A 329 -22.94 -13.00 13.89
N ALA A 330 -22.29 -13.88 14.66
CA ALA A 330 -22.76 -15.25 14.86
C ALA A 330 -24.15 -15.30 15.50
N GLU A 331 -24.43 -14.41 16.45
CA GLU A 331 -25.73 -14.32 17.14
C GLU A 331 -26.82 -13.79 16.21
N GLU A 332 -26.53 -12.69 15.50
CA GLU A 332 -27.45 -12.09 14.53
C GLU A 332 -27.83 -13.09 13.43
N ARG A 333 -26.88 -13.93 12.97
CA ARG A 333 -27.15 -14.98 11.98
C ARG A 333 -27.91 -16.18 12.55
N SER A 334 -27.66 -16.56 13.80
CA SER A 334 -28.33 -17.70 14.43
C SER A 334 -29.85 -17.53 14.48
N SER A 335 -30.31 -16.28 14.53
CA SER A 335 -31.73 -15.91 14.53
C SER A 335 -32.43 -16.11 13.18
N PHE A 336 -31.69 -16.29 12.08
CA PHE A 336 -32.23 -16.38 10.73
C PHE A 336 -31.73 -17.63 9.98
N PRO A 337 -32.46 -18.76 10.07
CA PRO A 337 -32.11 -19.97 9.35
C PRO A 337 -32.01 -19.71 7.84
N THR A 338 -30.83 -19.96 7.27
CA THR A 338 -30.56 -19.80 5.84
C THR A 338 -31.14 -20.97 5.06
N GLN A 339 -31.95 -20.67 4.04
CA GLN A 339 -32.52 -21.66 3.13
C GLN A 339 -31.66 -21.85 1.88
N GLN A 340 -31.17 -20.75 1.31
CA GLN A 340 -30.34 -20.81 0.10
C GLN A 340 -29.38 -19.62 0.06
N LEU A 341 -28.09 -19.89 -0.12
CA LEU A 341 -27.06 -18.87 -0.35
C LEU A 341 -26.78 -18.74 -1.84
N LEU A 342 -26.80 -17.51 -2.35
CA LEU A 342 -26.49 -17.16 -3.73
C LEU A 342 -25.17 -16.37 -3.76
N PRO A 343 -24.00 -17.04 -3.84
CA PRO A 343 -22.70 -16.37 -3.74
C PRO A 343 -22.49 -15.31 -4.82
N PHE A 344 -21.57 -14.37 -4.66
CA PHE A 344 -21.34 -13.39 -5.73
C PHE A 344 -20.92 -14.07 -7.04
N ASN A 345 -21.58 -13.72 -8.15
CA ASN A 345 -21.19 -14.19 -9.48
C ASN A 345 -21.04 -13.00 -10.43
N SER A 346 -19.89 -12.93 -11.11
CA SER A 346 -19.49 -11.81 -11.96
C SER A 346 -20.36 -11.60 -13.19
N LYS A 347 -21.09 -12.62 -13.67
CA LYS A 347 -22.06 -12.49 -14.77
C LYS A 347 -23.31 -11.75 -14.28
N ARG A 348 -23.84 -12.12 -13.10
CA ARG A 348 -25.01 -11.46 -12.48
C ARG A 348 -24.68 -10.19 -11.71
N LYS A 349 -23.41 -9.99 -11.32
CA LYS A 349 -22.88 -8.88 -10.51
C LYS A 349 -23.67 -8.61 -9.22
N CYS A 350 -24.19 -9.66 -8.62
CA CYS A 350 -24.92 -9.60 -7.35
C CYS A 350 -24.74 -10.91 -6.57
N MET A 351 -25.04 -10.79 -5.29
CA MET A 351 -25.03 -11.82 -4.26
C MET A 351 -26.36 -11.73 -3.52
N GLY A 352 -26.87 -12.87 -3.06
CA GLY A 352 -28.06 -12.87 -2.23
C GLY A 352 -28.10 -14.03 -1.26
N ILE A 353 -29.04 -13.97 -0.34
CA ILE A 353 -29.30 -15.01 0.64
C ILE A 353 -30.79 -15.06 0.92
N VAL A 354 -31.33 -16.27 1.00
CA VAL A 354 -32.72 -16.53 1.36
C VAL A 354 -32.74 -17.02 2.79
N ILE A 355 -33.49 -16.32 3.64
CA ILE A 355 -33.70 -16.68 5.03
C ILE A 355 -35.16 -16.98 5.32
N ARG A 356 -35.39 -17.77 6.36
CA ARG A 356 -36.72 -17.98 6.94
C ARG A 356 -36.97 -16.93 8.02
N LEU A 357 -38.09 -16.21 7.89
CA LEU A 357 -38.60 -15.28 8.88
C LEU A 357 -39.52 -16.00 9.87
N PRO A 358 -39.80 -15.38 11.04
CA PRO A 358 -40.94 -15.77 11.88
C PRO A 358 -42.24 -15.80 11.04
N GLU A 359 -43.20 -16.67 11.39
CA GLU A 359 -44.48 -16.89 10.67
C GLU A 359 -44.40 -17.70 9.35
N ASN A 360 -43.35 -18.51 9.13
CA ASN A 360 -43.17 -19.32 7.90
C ASN A 360 -43.06 -18.51 6.60
N LYS A 361 -42.77 -17.20 6.69
CA LYS A 361 -42.42 -16.37 5.55
C LYS A 361 -40.93 -16.48 5.24
N TYR A 362 -40.56 -16.11 4.03
CA TYR A 362 -39.16 -16.15 3.57
C TYR A 362 -38.76 -14.80 2.99
N ARG A 363 -37.51 -14.42 3.21
CA ARG A 363 -36.95 -13.16 2.70
C ARG A 363 -35.65 -13.41 1.97
N LEU A 364 -35.58 -12.91 0.75
CA LEU A 364 -34.37 -12.81 -0.04
C LEU A 364 -33.75 -11.45 0.19
N PHE A 365 -32.52 -11.40 0.69
CA PHE A 365 -31.69 -10.20 0.66
C PHE A 365 -30.73 -10.26 -0.52
N ILE A 366 -30.54 -9.13 -1.20
CA ILE A 366 -29.67 -8.98 -2.36
C ILE A 366 -28.77 -7.77 -2.16
N LYS A 367 -27.49 -7.95 -2.51
CA LYS A 367 -26.52 -6.87 -2.66
C LYS A 367 -25.78 -6.99 -3.99
N GLY A 368 -25.57 -5.89 -4.68
CA GLY A 368 -24.92 -5.95 -5.99
C GLY A 368 -24.76 -4.61 -6.69
N ALA A 369 -24.41 -4.68 -7.97
CA ALA A 369 -24.27 -3.52 -8.83
C ALA A 369 -25.59 -2.74 -8.90
N PRO A 370 -25.60 -1.42 -8.57
CA PRO A 370 -26.84 -0.66 -8.45
C PRO A 370 -27.73 -0.66 -9.70
N GLU A 371 -27.13 -0.55 -10.88
CA GLU A 371 -27.87 -0.56 -12.16
C GLU A 371 -28.65 -1.87 -12.39
N ILE A 372 -28.08 -2.99 -11.95
CA ILE A 372 -28.66 -4.33 -12.16
C ILE A 372 -29.77 -4.59 -11.15
N VAL A 373 -29.53 -4.22 -9.88
CA VAL A 373 -30.53 -4.36 -8.81
C VAL A 373 -31.70 -3.41 -9.05
N LEU A 374 -31.43 -2.16 -9.42
CA LEU A 374 -32.45 -1.17 -9.73
C LEU A 374 -33.30 -1.61 -10.93
N GLY A 375 -32.68 -2.19 -11.96
CA GLY A 375 -33.38 -2.74 -13.13
C GLY A 375 -34.42 -3.82 -12.80
N GLN A 376 -34.26 -4.55 -11.69
CA GLN A 376 -35.21 -5.57 -11.23
C GLN A 376 -36.08 -5.12 -10.04
N SER A 377 -35.90 -3.89 -9.56
CA SER A 377 -36.68 -3.32 -8.47
C SER A 377 -37.96 -2.69 -9.00
N ASN A 378 -39.10 -3.03 -8.41
CA ASN A 378 -40.42 -2.46 -8.76
C ASN A 378 -41.03 -1.64 -7.64
N LYS A 379 -40.56 -1.84 -6.41
CA LYS A 379 -41.01 -1.11 -5.22
C LYS A 379 -39.84 -0.44 -4.54
N VAL A 380 -40.12 0.64 -3.83
CA VAL A 380 -39.16 1.42 -3.05
C VAL A 380 -39.74 1.72 -1.68
N ILE A 381 -38.88 1.80 -0.67
CA ILE A 381 -39.28 2.32 0.63
C ILE A 381 -39.40 3.83 0.50
N ALA A 382 -40.62 4.36 0.63
CA ALA A 382 -40.95 5.74 0.29
C ALA A 382 -40.27 6.73 1.26
N ASP A 383 -40.41 6.47 2.56
CA ASP A 383 -39.82 7.28 3.63
C ASP A 383 -39.18 6.38 4.71
N PRO A 384 -37.84 6.33 4.79
CA PRO A 384 -37.14 5.50 5.77
C PRO A 384 -37.22 6.07 7.21
N THR A 385 -37.68 7.31 7.40
CA THR A 385 -37.78 7.96 8.71
C THR A 385 -39.09 7.64 9.44
N SER A 386 -40.18 7.44 8.71
CA SER A 386 -41.51 7.20 9.27
C SER A 386 -41.90 5.72 9.37
N SER A 387 -41.87 4.98 8.25
CA SER A 387 -42.36 3.58 8.22
C SER A 387 -41.77 2.75 7.07
N LEU A 388 -41.88 1.41 7.15
CA LEU A 388 -41.55 0.49 6.03
C LEU A 388 -42.59 0.51 4.89
N ALA A 389 -43.28 1.64 4.66
CA ALA A 389 -44.25 1.76 3.58
C ALA A 389 -43.58 1.58 2.21
N ARG A 390 -44.06 0.55 1.48
CA ARG A 390 -43.58 0.20 0.14
C ARG A 390 -44.46 0.90 -0.89
N ALA A 391 -43.87 1.82 -1.65
CA ALA A 391 -44.52 2.43 -2.80
C ALA A 391 -44.04 1.73 -4.09
N ASN A 392 -44.87 1.77 -5.14
CA ASN A 392 -44.40 1.42 -6.47
C ASN A 392 -43.36 2.47 -6.91
N MET A 393 -42.28 2.02 -7.52
CA MET A 393 -41.20 2.89 -7.94
C MET A 393 -41.61 3.66 -9.20
N GLU A 394 -41.83 4.97 -9.06
CA GLU A 394 -42.16 5.86 -10.16
C GLU A 394 -40.93 6.09 -11.07
N ASP A 395 -41.17 6.42 -12.34
CA ASP A 395 -40.09 6.66 -13.31
C ASP A 395 -39.19 7.82 -12.90
N GLN A 396 -39.76 8.89 -12.33
CA GLN A 396 -39.01 10.03 -11.82
C GLN A 396 -38.06 9.63 -10.67
N GLN A 397 -38.56 8.85 -9.71
CA GLN A 397 -37.75 8.35 -8.59
C GLN A 397 -36.62 7.45 -9.07
N ARG A 398 -36.89 6.59 -10.07
CA ARG A 398 -35.89 5.73 -10.68
C ARG A 398 -34.76 6.53 -11.32
N GLU A 399 -35.09 7.61 -12.04
CA GLU A 399 -34.08 8.51 -12.63
C GLU A 399 -33.29 9.29 -11.57
N ASP A 400 -33.92 9.69 -10.47
CA ASP A 400 -33.23 10.35 -9.35
C ASP A 400 -32.22 9.42 -8.65
N ILE A 401 -32.58 8.14 -8.48
CA ILE A 401 -31.67 7.12 -7.95
C ILE A 401 -30.50 6.89 -8.93
N LYS A 402 -30.77 6.78 -10.24
CA LYS A 402 -29.70 6.65 -11.26
C LYS A 402 -28.75 7.84 -11.26
N ARG A 403 -29.27 9.07 -11.13
CA ARG A 403 -28.45 10.29 -11.01
C ARG A 403 -27.52 10.19 -9.80
N THR A 404 -28.05 9.75 -8.66
CA THR A 404 -27.27 9.56 -7.42
C THR A 404 -26.17 8.50 -7.58
N ILE A 405 -26.48 7.37 -8.23
CA ILE A 405 -25.48 6.32 -8.56
C ILE A 405 -24.37 6.89 -9.45
N SER A 406 -24.74 7.67 -10.47
CA SER A 406 -23.79 8.34 -11.37
C SER A 406 -22.91 9.34 -10.63
N ASP A 407 -23.47 10.12 -9.70
CA ASP A 407 -22.72 11.10 -8.92
C ASP A 407 -21.73 10.44 -7.96
N TYR A 408 -22.11 9.36 -7.28
CA TYR A 408 -21.17 8.55 -6.50
C TYR A 408 -20.06 7.97 -7.36
N ALA A 409 -20.37 7.50 -8.58
CA ALA A 409 -19.38 6.99 -9.50
C ALA A 409 -18.42 8.09 -10.00
N LYS A 410 -18.89 9.32 -10.25
CA LYS A 410 -18.04 10.49 -10.59
C LYS A 410 -17.08 10.82 -9.46
N GLN A 411 -17.52 10.69 -8.22
CA GLN A 411 -16.69 10.85 -7.03
C GLN A 411 -15.74 9.66 -6.78
N SER A 412 -15.67 8.70 -7.70
CA SER A 412 -14.85 7.48 -7.60
C SER A 412 -15.18 6.59 -6.41
N LEU A 413 -16.43 6.65 -5.91
CA LEU A 413 -16.95 5.73 -4.91
C LEU A 413 -17.31 4.40 -5.56
N ARG A 414 -17.04 3.29 -4.87
CA ARG A 414 -17.54 1.96 -5.21
C ARG A 414 -19.00 1.89 -4.76
N THR A 415 -19.93 1.91 -5.72
CA THR A 415 -21.36 1.90 -5.41
C THR A 415 -21.89 0.48 -5.24
N LEU A 416 -22.75 0.27 -4.25
CA LEU A 416 -23.39 -1.01 -3.96
C LEU A 416 -24.85 -0.78 -3.56
N ALA A 417 -25.77 -1.48 -4.20
CA ALA A 417 -27.19 -1.43 -3.85
C ALA A 417 -27.59 -2.57 -2.92
N LEU A 418 -28.56 -2.29 -2.05
CA LEU A 418 -29.22 -3.22 -1.15
C LEU A 418 -30.70 -3.30 -1.54
N ALA A 419 -31.23 -4.51 -1.65
CA ALA A 419 -32.62 -4.78 -1.94
C ALA A 419 -33.09 -6.06 -1.27
N TYR A 420 -34.40 -6.22 -1.11
CA TYR A 420 -34.98 -7.46 -0.58
C TYR A 420 -36.28 -7.85 -1.29
N ARG A 421 -36.71 -9.09 -1.11
CA ARG A 421 -38.01 -9.59 -1.57
C ARG A 421 -38.55 -10.61 -0.58
N ASP A 422 -39.84 -10.53 -0.29
CA ASP A 422 -40.53 -11.46 0.60
C ASP A 422 -41.31 -12.51 -0.20
N PHE A 423 -41.42 -13.71 0.34
CA PHE A 423 -42.16 -14.84 -0.20
C PHE A 423 -43.01 -15.49 0.90
N GLU A 424 -44.24 -15.88 0.56
CA GLU A 424 -45.17 -16.55 1.49
C GLU A 424 -44.86 -18.04 1.68
N SER A 425 -44.20 -18.67 0.70
CA SER A 425 -43.79 -20.07 0.75
C SER A 425 -42.42 -20.27 0.12
N TRP A 426 -41.74 -21.33 0.53
CA TRP A 426 -40.47 -21.76 -0.05
C TRP A 426 -40.51 -23.25 -0.41
N PRO A 427 -40.17 -23.62 -1.65
CA PRO A 427 -39.89 -22.76 -2.82
C PRO A 427 -41.09 -21.89 -3.24
N PRO A 428 -40.86 -20.78 -3.97
CA PRO A 428 -41.94 -19.98 -4.53
C PRO A 428 -42.77 -20.81 -5.56
N PRO A 429 -44.09 -20.59 -5.66
CA PRO A 429 -44.91 -21.27 -6.66
C PRO A 429 -44.42 -20.92 -8.08
N ASN A 430 -44.37 -21.92 -8.97
CA ASN A 430 -43.86 -21.83 -10.34
C ASN A 430 -42.36 -21.51 -10.48
N SER A 431 -41.56 -21.69 -9.44
CA SER A 431 -40.11 -21.51 -9.54
C SER A 431 -39.43 -22.75 -10.11
N ARG A 432 -38.49 -22.56 -11.04
CA ARG A 432 -37.66 -23.66 -11.55
C ARG A 432 -36.57 -24.00 -10.54
N LYS A 433 -36.26 -25.29 -10.42
CA LYS A 433 -35.09 -25.77 -9.68
C LYS A 433 -33.87 -25.72 -10.59
N GLU A 434 -32.71 -25.40 -10.01
CA GLU A 434 -31.44 -25.50 -10.70
C GLU A 434 -31.07 -26.98 -10.93
N GLU A 435 -30.63 -27.33 -12.14
CA GLU A 435 -30.37 -28.72 -12.54
C GLU A 435 -29.43 -29.43 -11.55
N GLY A 436 -29.89 -30.56 -11.00
CA GLY A 436 -29.10 -31.38 -10.06
C GLY A 436 -29.09 -30.87 -8.62
N THR A 437 -29.88 -29.86 -8.26
CA THR A 437 -29.95 -29.35 -6.87
C THR A 437 -31.38 -29.08 -6.41
N ASP A 438 -31.59 -28.97 -5.09
CA ASP A 438 -32.85 -28.50 -4.51
C ASP A 438 -32.98 -26.96 -4.46
N ASN A 439 -32.00 -26.27 -5.02
CA ASN A 439 -31.96 -24.81 -5.06
C ASN A 439 -32.90 -24.24 -6.12
N VAL A 440 -33.48 -23.09 -5.83
CA VAL A 440 -34.31 -22.34 -6.77
C VAL A 440 -33.43 -21.56 -7.74
N GLU A 441 -33.81 -21.54 -9.03
CA GLU A 441 -33.09 -20.82 -10.07
C GLU A 441 -33.06 -19.32 -9.80
N PHE A 442 -31.86 -18.73 -9.92
CA PHE A 442 -31.62 -17.31 -9.62
C PHE A 442 -32.55 -16.34 -10.38
N ASN A 443 -32.87 -16.62 -11.65
CA ASN A 443 -33.68 -15.74 -12.49
C ASN A 443 -35.12 -15.58 -12.00
N ASP A 444 -35.65 -16.58 -11.29
CA ASP A 444 -37.03 -16.56 -10.78
C ASP A 444 -37.10 -15.79 -9.44
N LEU A 445 -35.99 -15.81 -8.69
CA LEU A 445 -35.80 -15.04 -7.46
C LEU A 445 -35.51 -13.56 -7.74
N PHE A 446 -34.69 -13.28 -8.74
CA PHE A 446 -34.15 -11.94 -9.06
C PHE A 446 -35.10 -11.08 -9.90
N LYS A 447 -36.34 -10.94 -9.44
CA LYS A 447 -37.42 -10.13 -10.05
C LYS A 447 -38.22 -9.46 -8.94
N HIS A 448 -38.91 -8.35 -9.24
CA HIS A 448 -39.84 -7.68 -8.31
C HIS A 448 -39.22 -7.36 -6.94
N LEU A 449 -38.04 -6.76 -6.95
CA LEU A 449 -37.31 -6.43 -5.72
C LEU A 449 -37.84 -5.13 -5.08
N ASN A 450 -37.79 -5.08 -3.75
CA ASN A 450 -37.99 -3.88 -2.97
C ASN A 450 -36.62 -3.21 -2.75
N TRP A 451 -36.47 -1.99 -3.25
CA TRP A 451 -35.26 -1.20 -3.11
C TRP A 451 -35.10 -0.67 -1.68
N ILE A 452 -33.96 -0.96 -1.04
CA ILE A 452 -33.61 -0.44 0.28
C ILE A 452 -32.81 0.85 0.12
N GLY A 453 -31.72 0.81 -0.63
CA GLY A 453 -30.84 1.96 -0.79
C GLY A 453 -29.56 1.63 -1.56
N VAL A 454 -28.74 2.66 -1.81
CA VAL A 454 -27.41 2.54 -2.40
C VAL A 454 -26.38 3.19 -1.48
N VAL A 455 -25.24 2.53 -1.29
CA VAL A 455 -24.11 3.05 -0.52
C VAL A 455 -22.89 3.25 -1.43
N GLY A 456 -22.08 4.25 -1.09
CA GLY A 456 -20.79 4.56 -1.69
C GLY A 456 -19.66 4.18 -0.74
N ILE A 457 -18.80 3.28 -1.20
CA ILE A 457 -17.68 2.72 -0.43
C ILE A 457 -16.37 3.26 -1.00
N GLN A 458 -15.45 3.68 -0.14
CA GLN A 458 -14.16 4.20 -0.53
C GLN A 458 -13.07 3.71 0.43
N ASP A 459 -11.84 3.59 -0.08
CA ASP A 459 -10.64 3.49 0.75
C ASP A 459 -10.21 4.92 1.14
N PRO A 460 -10.38 5.34 2.41
CA PRO A 460 -10.15 6.71 2.84
C PRO A 460 -8.66 7.05 2.77
N VAL A 461 -8.39 8.34 2.57
CA VAL A 461 -7.04 8.89 2.58
C VAL A 461 -6.62 9.06 4.04
N ARG A 462 -5.38 8.71 4.39
CA ARG A 462 -4.87 8.91 5.76
C ARG A 462 -4.92 10.40 6.12
N GLY A 463 -5.37 10.74 7.33
CA GLY A 463 -5.59 12.14 7.74
C GLY A 463 -4.39 13.09 7.57
N ASN A 464 -3.15 12.58 7.73
CA ASN A 464 -1.93 13.39 7.59
C ASN A 464 -1.46 13.57 6.13
N VAL A 465 -1.96 12.77 5.20
CA VAL A 465 -1.48 12.75 3.80
C VAL A 465 -1.77 14.06 3.08
N PRO A 466 -2.97 14.68 3.16
CA PRO A 466 -3.22 15.97 2.51
C PRO A 466 -2.26 17.07 2.97
N LYS A 467 -1.98 17.16 4.28
CA LYS A 467 -1.02 18.12 4.85
C LYS A 467 0.40 17.84 4.37
N ALA A 468 0.81 16.56 4.37
CA ALA A 468 2.13 16.16 3.88
C ALA A 468 2.32 16.49 2.40
N VAL A 469 1.31 16.24 1.56
CA VAL A 469 1.32 16.60 0.13
C VAL A 469 1.41 18.11 -0.06
N ALA A 470 0.67 18.91 0.72
CA ALA A 470 0.78 20.37 0.70
C ALA A 470 2.19 20.85 1.08
N HIS A 471 2.80 20.25 2.12
CA HIS A 471 4.17 20.56 2.51
C HIS A 471 5.17 20.20 1.41
N CYS A 472 5.04 19.03 0.75
CA CYS A 472 5.87 18.67 -0.39
C CYS A 472 5.77 19.67 -1.54
N HIS A 473 4.55 20.13 -1.87
CA HIS A 473 4.35 21.17 -2.87
C HIS A 473 5.00 22.51 -2.48
N SER A 474 4.92 22.90 -1.21
CA SER A 474 5.59 24.11 -0.71
C SER A 474 7.12 24.02 -0.80
N ALA A 475 7.68 22.82 -0.67
CA ALA A 475 9.10 22.53 -0.85
C ALA A 475 9.51 22.36 -2.33
N SER A 476 8.64 22.71 -3.28
CA SER A 476 8.85 22.51 -4.74
C SER A 476 9.11 21.06 -5.15
N VAL A 477 8.64 20.09 -4.37
CA VAL A 477 8.72 18.67 -4.71
C VAL A 477 7.49 18.28 -5.53
N HIS A 478 7.71 17.76 -6.73
CA HIS A 478 6.63 17.31 -7.60
C HIS A 478 6.14 15.92 -7.18
N LEU A 479 4.82 15.76 -7.09
CA LEU A 479 4.15 14.49 -6.81
C LEU A 479 3.42 14.03 -8.09
N PRO A 480 4.11 13.37 -9.04
CA PRO A 480 3.46 12.83 -10.20
C PRO A 480 2.55 11.70 -9.75
N ARG A 481 1.28 11.78 -10.13
CA ARG A 481 0.35 10.69 -9.91
C ARG A 481 0.72 9.57 -10.86
N ILE A 482 1.48 8.57 -10.40
CA ILE A 482 1.71 7.36 -11.20
C ILE A 482 0.35 6.67 -11.33
N PRO A 483 -0.25 6.59 -12.53
CA PRO A 483 -1.46 5.84 -12.68
C PRO A 483 -1.11 4.36 -12.54
N MET A 484 -1.44 3.76 -11.40
CA MET A 484 -1.56 2.31 -11.32
C MET A 484 -2.56 1.87 -12.40
N PRO A 485 -2.24 0.85 -13.23
CA PRO A 485 -3.08 0.49 -14.35
C PRO A 485 -4.44 -0.02 -13.87
N LYS A 486 -5.42 0.88 -13.77
CA LYS A 486 -6.82 0.52 -13.53
C LYS A 486 -7.29 -0.35 -14.70
N PHE A 487 -7.65 -1.60 -14.40
CA PHE A 487 -8.12 -2.57 -15.40
C PHE A 487 -9.46 -2.21 -16.08
N LEU A 488 -10.19 -1.18 -15.65
CA LEU A 488 -11.33 -0.65 -16.39
C LEU A 488 -11.53 0.86 -16.13
N LYS A 489 -11.30 1.66 -17.17
CA LYS A 489 -12.22 2.68 -17.73
C LYS A 489 -11.44 3.53 -18.72
N ARG A 490 -11.37 3.07 -19.97
CA ARG A 490 -10.93 3.87 -21.11
C ARG A 490 -12.15 4.54 -21.72
N LYS A 491 -12.36 5.81 -21.36
CA LYS A 491 -12.92 6.87 -22.21
C LYS A 491 -12.59 8.20 -21.54
N LYS A 492 -11.41 8.75 -21.86
CA LYS A 492 -11.15 10.18 -21.73
C LYS A 492 -10.60 10.66 -23.08
N ASN A 493 -11.11 11.79 -23.52
CA ASN A 493 -10.96 12.33 -24.88
C ASN A 493 -9.50 12.63 -25.23
N LYS A 494 -9.23 12.58 -26.53
CA LYS A 494 -7.91 12.57 -27.17
C LYS A 494 -7.40 13.99 -27.49
N SER A 495 -7.44 14.91 -26.52
CA SER A 495 -7.08 16.32 -26.76
C SER A 495 -5.95 16.89 -25.90
N ASP A 496 -5.45 16.18 -24.88
CA ASP A 496 -4.54 16.80 -23.89
C ASP A 496 -3.12 16.20 -23.91
N GLU A 497 -2.71 15.56 -25.02
CA GLU A 497 -1.43 14.83 -25.12
C GLU A 497 -0.26 15.68 -25.67
N GLU A 498 -0.39 17.01 -25.72
CA GLU A 498 0.65 17.91 -26.25
C GLU A 498 1.08 18.97 -25.23
N THR A 499 1.48 18.59 -24.02
CA THR A 499 2.30 19.48 -23.18
C THR A 499 3.15 18.72 -22.17
N GLN A 500 4.10 17.89 -22.62
CA GLN A 500 5.11 17.34 -21.71
C GLN A 500 6.44 16.94 -22.39
N ASN A 501 6.99 17.86 -23.20
CA ASN A 501 8.36 17.73 -23.71
C ASN A 501 9.35 18.27 -22.67
N GLY A 502 9.79 17.41 -21.75
CA GLY A 502 10.84 17.75 -20.79
C GLY A 502 11.24 16.65 -19.80
N VAL A 503 10.44 15.59 -19.67
CA VAL A 503 10.60 14.56 -18.63
C VAL A 503 10.80 13.14 -19.22
N GLY A 504 11.25 13.06 -20.47
CA GLY A 504 11.17 11.84 -21.27
C GLY A 504 12.07 10.68 -20.83
N THR A 505 13.25 10.94 -20.27
CA THR A 505 14.28 9.90 -20.07
C THR A 505 14.09 9.08 -18.79
N ALA A 506 13.77 9.72 -17.65
CA ALA A 506 13.50 9.02 -16.39
C ALA A 506 12.20 8.20 -16.44
N PHE A 507 11.19 8.71 -17.15
CA PHE A 507 9.93 8.01 -17.37
C PHE A 507 10.03 6.91 -18.42
N GLN A 508 11.09 6.87 -19.23
CA GLN A 508 11.32 5.78 -20.18
C GLN A 508 11.60 4.46 -19.45
N GLY A 509 12.43 4.49 -18.39
CA GLY A 509 12.69 3.31 -17.55
C GLY A 509 11.44 2.84 -16.81
N ILE A 510 10.69 3.77 -16.21
CA ILE A 510 9.40 3.46 -15.56
C ILE A 510 8.40 2.91 -16.58
N ARG A 511 8.37 3.46 -17.80
CA ARG A 511 7.52 2.96 -18.90
C ARG A 511 7.94 1.55 -19.31
N ASP A 512 9.22 1.24 -19.37
CA ASP A 512 9.74 -0.09 -19.72
C ASP A 512 9.45 -1.11 -18.60
N ASP A 513 9.54 -0.70 -17.34
CA ASP A 513 9.14 -1.51 -16.17
C ASP A 513 7.62 -1.73 -16.12
N LEU A 514 6.83 -0.70 -16.43
CA LEU A 514 5.38 -0.80 -16.57
C LEU A 514 4.99 -1.64 -17.79
N LEU A 515 5.77 -1.61 -18.88
CA LEU A 515 5.59 -2.46 -20.05
C LEU A 515 5.98 -3.92 -19.73
N PHE A 516 6.99 -4.13 -18.89
CA PHE A 516 7.32 -5.44 -18.33
C PHE A 516 6.17 -5.96 -17.46
N LEU A 517 5.62 -5.15 -16.56
CA LEU A 517 4.43 -5.48 -15.77
C LEU A 517 3.19 -5.75 -16.66
N LYS A 518 3.03 -4.99 -17.75
CA LYS A 518 1.98 -5.22 -18.76
C LYS A 518 2.19 -6.54 -19.53
N ARG A 519 3.45 -6.92 -19.79
CA ARG A 519 3.83 -8.20 -20.41
C ARG A 519 3.56 -9.37 -19.46
N ILE A 520 3.72 -9.17 -18.16
CA ILE A 520 3.33 -10.09 -17.10
C ILE A 520 1.81 -10.23 -17.00
N ARG A 521 1.06 -9.12 -17.01
CA ARG A 521 -0.40 -9.07 -16.73
C ARG A 521 -1.33 -9.54 -17.86
N GLY A 522 -0.89 -9.58 -19.13
CA GLY A 522 -1.81 -9.92 -20.23
C GLY A 522 -1.19 -10.42 -21.53
N GLY A 523 0.13 -10.41 -21.64
CA GLY A 523 0.84 -10.97 -22.80
C GLY A 523 1.05 -12.48 -22.69
N ARG A 524 0.97 -13.07 -21.50
CA ARG A 524 1.35 -14.47 -21.26
C ARG A 524 0.42 -15.46 -21.96
N ILE A 525 -0.90 -15.27 -21.91
CA ILE A 525 -1.84 -16.18 -22.58
C ILE A 525 -1.86 -15.96 -24.10
N TYR A 526 -1.66 -14.71 -24.57
CA TYR A 526 -1.54 -14.46 -26.02
C TYR A 526 -0.22 -15.02 -26.58
N LEU A 527 0.90 -14.89 -25.86
CA LEU A 527 2.19 -15.46 -26.25
C LEU A 527 2.20 -16.98 -26.14
N VAL A 528 1.56 -17.56 -25.14
CA VAL A 528 1.41 -19.02 -25.00
C VAL A 528 0.45 -19.55 -26.06
N GLY A 529 -0.69 -18.88 -26.29
CA GLY A 529 -1.62 -19.20 -27.38
C GLY A 529 -0.95 -19.10 -28.76
N ASP A 530 -0.22 -18.02 -29.02
CA ASP A 530 0.53 -17.83 -30.28
C ASP A 530 1.69 -18.83 -30.42
N ALA A 531 2.39 -19.17 -29.32
CA ALA A 531 3.46 -20.18 -29.34
C ALA A 531 2.94 -21.62 -29.46
N ILE A 532 1.72 -21.91 -28.98
CA ILE A 532 1.03 -23.19 -29.16
C ILE A 532 0.54 -23.32 -30.62
N VAL A 533 0.06 -22.23 -31.21
CA VAL A 533 -0.43 -22.20 -32.60
C VAL A 533 0.73 -22.15 -33.61
N HIS A 534 1.85 -21.50 -33.28
CA HIS A 534 3.01 -21.30 -34.16
C HIS A 534 4.35 -21.70 -33.48
N PRO A 535 4.58 -23.00 -33.22
CA PRO A 535 5.74 -23.46 -32.44
C PRO A 535 7.09 -23.14 -33.11
N VAL A 536 7.15 -23.13 -34.44
CA VAL A 536 8.39 -22.89 -35.20
C VAL A 536 8.81 -21.41 -35.19
N GLU A 537 7.86 -20.48 -35.14
CA GLU A 537 8.13 -19.03 -35.11
C GLU A 537 8.51 -18.54 -33.71
N ALA A 538 7.95 -19.15 -32.67
CA ALA A 538 8.27 -18.84 -31.27
C ALA A 538 9.72 -19.20 -30.93
N VAL A 539 10.24 -20.33 -31.40
CA VAL A 539 11.62 -20.80 -31.16
C VAL A 539 12.66 -19.88 -31.81
N ARG A 540 12.35 -19.27 -32.97
CA ARG A 540 13.25 -18.32 -33.65
C ARG A 540 13.37 -16.97 -32.93
N ARG A 541 12.35 -16.55 -32.17
CA ARG A 541 12.35 -15.26 -31.46
C ARG A 541 13.19 -15.26 -30.16
N THR A 542 13.56 -16.44 -29.65
CA THR A 542 14.30 -16.60 -28.38
C THR A 542 15.84 -16.54 -28.49
N ARG A 543 16.42 -16.29 -29.67
CA ARG A 543 17.85 -15.99 -29.76
C ARG A 543 18.10 -14.53 -29.35
N SER A 544 18.69 -14.37 -28.18
CA SER A 544 19.24 -13.12 -27.64
C SER A 544 20.11 -12.41 -28.69
N ARG A 545 19.68 -11.23 -29.14
CA ARG A 545 20.55 -10.28 -29.85
C ARG A 545 21.52 -9.68 -28.83
N SER A 546 22.70 -10.27 -28.68
CA SER A 546 23.86 -9.60 -28.11
C SER A 546 24.25 -8.44 -29.02
N ARG A 547 24.02 -7.21 -28.56
CA ARG A 547 24.51 -5.99 -29.20
C ARG A 547 25.99 -5.84 -28.83
N THR A 548 26.87 -6.28 -29.70
CA THR A 548 28.26 -5.80 -29.77
C THR A 548 28.42 -5.13 -31.13
N GLY A 549 28.78 -3.85 -31.11
CA GLY A 549 29.00 -3.05 -32.31
C GLY A 549 30.10 -3.64 -33.17
N GLY A 550 29.84 -3.72 -34.46
CA GLY A 550 30.85 -4.05 -35.46
C GLY A 550 31.28 -2.78 -36.18
N SER A 551 32.59 -2.53 -36.18
CA SER A 551 33.26 -1.78 -37.23
C SER A 551 34.49 -2.57 -37.67
N ASN A 552 34.39 -3.06 -38.91
CA ASN A 552 35.44 -3.34 -39.90
C ASN A 552 36.50 -4.46 -39.73
N SER A 553 36.82 -4.97 -40.93
CA SER A 553 37.99 -5.68 -41.46
C SER A 553 38.15 -7.19 -41.21
N GLU A 554 37.83 -7.93 -42.28
CA GLU A 554 38.70 -8.83 -43.07
C GLU A 554 39.40 -10.04 -42.42
N ASP A 555 39.08 -11.19 -43.04
CA ASP A 555 39.81 -12.45 -43.24
C ASP A 555 41.18 -12.65 -42.56
N GLU A 556 41.32 -13.75 -41.79
CA GLU A 556 42.16 -14.90 -42.16
C GLU A 556 42.12 -16.05 -41.12
N ARG A 557 42.45 -17.25 -41.60
CA ARG A 557 42.38 -18.56 -40.94
C ARG A 557 43.42 -18.74 -39.82
N SER A 558 43.11 -19.61 -38.83
CA SER A 558 43.91 -20.79 -38.43
C SER A 558 43.80 -21.16 -36.93
N SER A 559 44.35 -22.31 -36.60
CA SER A 559 43.99 -23.31 -35.58
C SER A 559 44.66 -23.18 -34.20
N MET A 560 44.08 -23.94 -33.25
CA MET A 560 44.45 -24.25 -31.86
C MET A 560 45.95 -24.25 -31.40
N SER A 561 46.18 -23.56 -30.26
CA SER A 561 46.98 -23.93 -29.04
C SER A 561 48.53 -24.06 -29.10
N PRO A 562 49.29 -24.11 -27.98
CA PRO A 562 49.21 -23.41 -26.67
C PRO A 562 50.58 -22.84 -26.14
N MET A 563 50.52 -22.02 -25.08
CA MET A 563 51.50 -21.82 -23.98
C MET A 563 52.92 -21.22 -24.25
N ARG A 564 53.21 -20.02 -23.70
CA ARG A 564 54.26 -19.72 -22.67
C ARG A 564 54.59 -18.22 -22.49
N SER A 565 54.72 -17.85 -21.20
CA SER A 565 55.51 -16.79 -20.51
C SER A 565 55.69 -15.38 -21.08
N ALA A 566 55.41 -14.36 -20.24
CA ALA A 566 56.41 -13.34 -19.88
C ALA A 566 56.02 -12.53 -18.62
N MET A 567 56.97 -12.51 -17.68
CA MET A 567 57.35 -11.52 -16.65
C MET A 567 56.68 -10.13 -16.65
N GLY A 568 56.39 -9.59 -15.46
CA GLY A 568 56.09 -8.16 -15.27
C GLY A 568 55.66 -7.71 -13.87
N SER A 569 56.54 -7.86 -12.88
CA SER A 569 56.77 -6.95 -11.73
C SER A 569 55.58 -6.37 -10.94
N ALA A 570 55.26 -6.99 -9.79
CA ALA A 570 54.51 -6.38 -8.70
C ALA A 570 55.45 -6.12 -7.52
N VAL A 571 55.60 -4.85 -7.14
CA VAL A 571 56.21 -4.41 -5.88
C VAL A 571 55.13 -4.48 -4.81
N GLY A 572 55.38 -5.31 -3.79
CA GLY A 572 54.48 -5.52 -2.67
C GLY A 572 54.68 -4.53 -1.53
N MET A 573 53.72 -4.57 -0.60
CA MET A 573 53.89 -4.45 0.86
C MET A 573 52.53 -4.82 1.51
N PRO A 574 52.49 -5.29 2.77
CA PRO A 574 51.92 -6.58 3.14
C PRO A 574 50.63 -6.47 3.95
N GLY A 575 49.95 -7.62 4.08
CA GLY A 575 48.67 -7.74 4.74
C GLY A 575 48.69 -7.81 6.27
N ILE A 576 47.49 -7.74 6.82
CA ILE A 576 47.11 -8.32 8.11
C ILE A 576 45.85 -9.17 7.86
N ILE A 577 45.95 -10.45 8.20
CA ILE A 577 44.89 -11.45 8.19
C ILE A 577 44.37 -11.64 9.63
N ALA A 578 43.09 -12.05 9.73
CA ALA A 578 42.36 -12.60 10.88
C ALA A 578 41.82 -11.56 11.89
N ALA A 579 40.61 -11.69 12.44
CA ALA A 579 39.79 -12.89 12.63
C ALA A 579 38.29 -12.59 12.51
N SER A 580 37.57 -13.58 11.98
CA SER A 580 36.12 -13.75 12.09
C SER A 580 35.88 -14.87 13.10
N ILE A 581 35.03 -14.65 14.10
CA ILE A 581 34.20 -15.62 14.85
C ILE A 581 33.29 -14.80 15.78
N GLY A 582 31.99 -15.08 15.77
CA GLY A 582 31.07 -14.57 16.79
C GLY A 582 29.63 -14.45 16.31
N GLY A 583 28.99 -15.59 16.01
CA GLY A 583 27.55 -15.64 15.80
C GLY A 583 26.78 -15.33 17.09
N LEU A 584 25.69 -14.58 16.95
CA LEU A 584 24.65 -14.50 17.96
C LEU A 584 23.28 -14.61 17.27
N SER A 585 22.57 -15.67 17.67
CA SER A 585 21.17 -15.96 17.38
C SER A 585 20.23 -14.98 18.12
N PRO A 586 18.93 -14.95 17.78
CA PRO A 586 18.06 -13.81 18.08
C PRO A 586 17.55 -13.83 19.52
N ILE A 587 17.54 -12.64 20.14
CA ILE A 587 17.00 -12.41 21.48
C ILE A 587 15.46 -12.45 21.43
N GLU A 588 14.93 -13.38 22.22
CA GLU A 588 13.54 -13.62 22.55
C GLU A 588 12.99 -12.48 23.44
N ARG A 589 11.83 -11.90 23.07
CA ARG A 589 11.13 -10.88 23.85
C ARG A 589 10.26 -11.55 24.92
N GLN A 590 10.48 -11.24 26.19
CA GLN A 590 9.49 -11.43 27.26
C GLN A 590 8.79 -10.10 27.62
N PRO A 591 7.55 -10.15 28.15
CA PRO A 591 6.63 -9.02 28.19
C PRO A 591 6.88 -8.10 29.40
N SER A 592 6.90 -6.78 29.17
CA SER A 592 6.98 -5.77 30.23
C SER A 592 5.61 -5.54 30.86
N THR A 593 5.53 -5.80 32.16
CA THR A 593 4.44 -5.42 33.06
C THR A 593 4.38 -3.91 33.28
N SER A 594 3.16 -3.43 33.47
CA SER A 594 2.75 -2.06 33.73
C SER A 594 3.29 -1.44 35.03
N SER A 595 3.68 -0.18 34.98
CA SER A 595 3.36 0.81 36.03
C SER A 595 3.52 2.21 35.48
N GLY A 596 2.44 3.00 35.53
CA GLY A 596 2.45 4.40 35.12
C GLY A 596 3.13 5.30 36.14
N MET A 597 3.59 6.46 35.68
CA MET A 597 3.62 7.69 36.47
C MET A 597 3.67 8.87 35.52
N ASN A 598 2.74 9.79 35.70
CA ASN A 598 2.75 11.14 35.14
C ASN A 598 3.99 11.89 35.67
N ASP A 599 4.60 12.75 34.84
CA ASP A 599 4.68 14.17 35.22
C ASP A 599 5.17 15.06 34.08
N THR A 600 4.57 16.25 34.09
CA THR A 600 4.60 17.34 33.14
C THR A 600 5.59 18.44 33.56
N THR A 601 6.41 18.89 32.60
CA THR A 601 6.83 20.30 32.35
C THR A 601 7.80 21.04 33.31
N PRO A 602 8.47 22.12 32.83
CA PRO A 602 9.91 22.32 32.98
C PRO A 602 10.34 23.38 34.02
N LEU A 603 11.65 23.39 34.27
CA LEU A 603 12.39 24.35 35.08
C LEU A 603 12.43 25.75 34.43
N GLN A 604 12.05 26.77 35.21
CA GLN A 604 12.38 28.17 34.98
C GLN A 604 12.88 28.79 36.29
N GLU A 605 14.01 29.47 36.21
CA GLU A 605 14.65 30.24 37.28
C GLU A 605 13.82 31.47 37.68
N GLU A 606 13.62 31.73 38.97
CA GLU A 606 13.96 33.04 39.56
C GLU A 606 13.87 33.09 41.11
N LYS A 607 14.92 33.68 41.69
CA LYS A 607 15.01 34.51 42.92
C LYS A 607 13.93 34.42 44.02
N GLY A 608 14.42 34.23 45.25
CA GLY A 608 14.35 35.30 46.25
C GLY A 608 13.69 34.99 47.60
N ARG A 609 14.48 35.21 48.67
CA ARG A 609 14.13 35.58 50.06
C ARG A 609 13.44 34.55 51.00
N ARG A 610 14.19 34.20 52.07
CA ARG A 610 13.89 34.41 53.52
C ARG A 610 12.41 34.70 53.86
N ASP A 611 11.75 33.98 54.76
CA ASP A 611 12.03 33.91 56.21
C ASP A 611 11.18 32.82 56.93
N SER A 612 11.67 32.39 58.12
CA SER A 612 10.94 32.06 59.39
C SER A 612 9.74 31.09 59.36
N ASP A 613 9.84 29.94 60.04
CA ASP A 613 9.16 29.64 61.33
C ASP A 613 8.05 28.61 61.04
N GLU A 614 7.66 27.67 61.88
CA GLU A 614 8.03 27.15 63.19
C GLU A 614 7.20 25.85 63.30
N LYS A 615 7.66 24.89 64.12
CA LYS A 615 6.85 23.87 64.82
C LYS A 615 6.06 22.87 63.95
N GLY A 616 6.18 21.58 64.14
CA GLY A 616 6.61 20.84 65.32
C GLY A 616 5.86 19.51 65.34
N THR A 617 6.43 18.58 66.11
CA THR A 617 5.79 17.38 66.65
C THR A 617 5.42 16.26 65.68
N GLY A 618 6.31 15.26 65.60
CA GLY A 618 5.89 13.85 65.64
C GLY A 618 5.31 13.50 67.03
N PRO A 619 5.12 12.21 67.41
CA PRO A 619 5.79 11.03 66.85
C PRO A 619 4.92 9.76 66.73
N ALA A 620 5.62 8.69 66.32
CA ALA A 620 5.50 7.32 66.80
C ALA A 620 4.33 6.41 66.29
N GLN A 621 4.70 5.49 65.38
CA GLN A 621 4.94 4.04 65.63
C GLN A 621 3.84 3.19 66.34
N PRO A 622 3.87 1.84 66.22
CA PRO A 622 3.55 1.03 65.04
C PRO A 622 2.55 -0.10 65.43
N GLN A 623 2.12 -0.94 64.47
CA GLN A 623 2.16 -2.41 64.54
C GLN A 623 1.12 -3.09 63.61
N PRO A 624 1.43 -4.32 63.16
CA PRO A 624 0.80 -4.98 62.02
C PRO A 624 -0.15 -6.11 62.44
N VAL A 625 -1.15 -6.46 61.62
CA VAL A 625 -1.78 -7.80 61.67
C VAL A 625 -2.23 -8.26 60.28
N ASP A 626 -1.58 -9.35 59.86
CA ASP A 626 -2.00 -10.51 59.07
C ASP A 626 -3.17 -10.47 58.06
N LYS A 627 -2.78 -10.88 56.84
CA LYS A 627 -3.31 -12.00 56.02
C LYS A 627 -4.81 -12.34 56.10
N ALA A 628 -5.47 -12.16 54.96
CA ALA A 628 -6.08 -13.25 54.18
C ALA A 628 -6.17 -12.83 52.71
#